data_AF-H9UC99-F1
#
_entry.id   AF-H9UC99-F1
#
_cell.length_a   1.000
_cell.length_b   1.000
_cell.length_c   1.000
_cell.angle_alpha   90.00
_cell.angle_beta   90.00
_cell.angle_gamma   90.00
#
_symmetry.space_group_name_H-M   'P 1'
#
loop_
_entity.id
_entity.type
_entity.pdbx_description
1 polymer ?
#
loop_
_entity_poly.entity_id
_entity_poly.type
_entity_poly.pdbx_seq_one_letter_code
_entity_poly.pdbx_strand_id
1 'polypeptide(L)' 'MKISYILSNVLFLGFVLSLVVAIVFFEIGLRAFRNANEKKSKESNSLGFRWLFYAGILLALSIVFSLIKF' A
#
# COMPACT_ATOMS: atom_id res chain seq x y z
N MET A 1 -7.03 -19.46 18.34
CA MET A 1 -7.35 -18.34 17.41
C MET A 1 -7.87 -18.95 16.13
N LYS A 2 -8.99 -18.47 15.58
CA LYS A 2 -9.48 -18.97 14.28
C LYS A 2 -8.46 -18.64 13.20
N ILE A 3 -8.25 -19.55 12.26
CA ILE A 3 -7.29 -19.41 11.15
C ILE A 3 -7.53 -18.10 10.37
N SER A 4 -8.81 -17.68 10.26
CA SER A 4 -9.24 -16.44 9.62
C SER A 4 -8.62 -15.18 10.24
N TYR A 5 -8.48 -15.13 11.57
CA TYR A 5 -7.84 -14.00 12.25
C TYR A 5 -6.35 -13.95 11.97
N ILE A 6 -5.68 -15.09 11.86
CA ILE A 6 -4.24 -15.12 11.55
C ILE A 6 -4.03 -14.60 10.12
N LEU A 7 -4.81 -15.09 9.15
CA LEU A 7 -4.78 -14.61 7.76
C LEU A 7 -5.08 -13.11 7.65
N SER A 8 -6.11 -12.63 8.34
CA SER A 8 -6.46 -11.20 8.37
C SER A 8 -5.28 -10.36 8.90
N ASN A 9 -4.65 -10.76 10.00
CA ASN A 9 -3.50 -10.02 10.54
C ASN A 9 -2.29 -10.00 9.58
N VAL A 10 -2.01 -11.11 8.89
CA VAL A 10 -0.92 -11.16 7.90
C VAL A 10 -1.21 -10.22 6.72
N LEU A 11 -2.45 -10.23 6.22
CA LEU A 11 -2.89 -9.32 5.15
C LEU A 11 -2.81 -7.85 5.60
N PHE A 12 -3.22 -7.56 6.84
CA PHE A 12 -3.12 -6.23 7.43
C PHE A 12 -1.66 -5.76 7.54
N LEU A 13 -0.75 -6.65 7.95
CA LEU A 13 0.67 -6.33 8.02
C LEU A 13 1.25 -6.03 6.62
N GLY A 14 0.85 -6.81 5.62
CA GLY A 14 1.19 -6.56 4.22
C GLY A 14 0.65 -5.22 3.72
N PHE A 15 -0.57 -4.85 4.12
CA PHE A 15 -1.16 -3.54 3.84
C PHE A 15 -0.30 -2.41 4.42
N VAL A 16 0.09 -2.50 5.70
CA VAL A 16 0.93 -1.49 6.36
C VAL A 16 2.26 -1.32 5.64
N LEU A 17 2.94 -2.43 5.30
CA LEU A 17 4.21 -2.39 4.58
C LEU A 17 4.04 -1.76 3.18
N SER A 18 3.01 -2.15 2.44
CA SER A 18 2.73 -1.61 1.11
C SER A 18 2.39 -0.11 1.16
N LEU A 19 1.69 0.32 2.21
CA LEU A 19 1.34 1.72 2.42
C LEU A 19 2.59 2.56 2.71
N VAL A 20 3.49 2.06 3.55
CA VAL A 20 4.78 2.73 3.82
C VAL A 20 5.58 2.89 2.52
N VAL A 21 5.65 1.85 1.69
CA VAL A 21 6.33 1.92 0.40
C VAL A 21 5.67 2.95 -0.53
N ALA A 22 4.33 2.98 -0.59
CA ALA A 22 3.59 3.98 -1.37
C ALA A 22 3.92 5.41 -0.93
N ILE A 23 3.93 5.66 0.39
CA ILE A 23 4.26 6.98 0.97
C ILE A 23 5.69 7.40 0.58
N VAL A 24 6.67 6.50 0.67
CA VAL A 24 8.06 6.79 0.28
C VAL A 24 8.14 7.19 -1.20
N PHE A 25 7.44 6.49 -2.09
CA PHE A 25 7.40 6.86 -3.51
C PHE A 25 6.71 8.20 -3.77
N PHE A 26 5.65 8.53 -3.04
CA PHE A 26 5.01 9.85 -3.14
C PHE A 26 5.91 10.97 -2.63
N GLU A 27 6.62 10.77 -1.51
CA GLU A 27 7.61 11.72 -0.99
C GLU A 27 8.75 11.97 -1.98
N ILE A 28 9.27 10.91 -2.62
CA ILE A 28 10.27 11.03 -3.68
C ILE A 28 9.69 11.79 -4.88
N GLY A 29 8.45 11.49 -5.27
CA GLY A 29 7.76 12.15 -6.38
C GLY A 29 7.52 13.64 -6.14
N LEU A 30 7.16 14.01 -4.91
CA LEU A 30 6.99 15.39 -4.45
C LEU A 30 8.33 16.13 -4.40
N ARG A 31 9.38 15.49 -3.89
CA ARG A 31 10.74 16.07 -3.89
C ARG A 31 11.26 16.28 -5.32
N ALA A 32 11.02 15.33 -6.22
CA ALA A 32 11.40 15.46 -7.62
C ALA A 32 10.62 16.59 -8.33
N PHE A 33 9.32 16.73 -8.02
CA PHE A 33 8.49 17.83 -8.52
C PHE A 33 9.04 19.19 -8.08
N ARG A 34 9.41 19.33 -6.81
CA ARG A 34 10.03 20.56 -6.27
C ARG A 34 11.34 20.94 -6.96
N ASN A 35 12.08 19.95 -7.46
CA ASN A 35 13.34 20.17 -8.18
C ASN A 35 13.14 20.26 -9.71
N ALA A 36 11.90 20.52 -10.18
CA ALA A 36 11.54 20.59 -11.60
C ALA A 36 11.91 19.33 -12.42
N ASN A 37 12.06 18.18 -11.76
CA ASN A 37 12.36 16.91 -12.44
C ASN A 37 11.04 16.17 -12.72
N GLU A 38 10.32 16.62 -13.76
CA GLU A 38 9.00 16.09 -14.11
C GLU A 38 9.00 14.60 -14.43
N LYS A 39 10.04 14.11 -15.13
CA LYS A 39 10.14 12.70 -15.51
C LYS A 39 10.18 11.81 -14.27
N LYS A 40 11.07 12.13 -13.32
CA LYS A 40 11.22 11.38 -12.07
C LYS A 40 9.99 11.53 -11.17
N SER A 41 9.36 12.71 -11.16
CA SER A 41 8.13 12.93 -10.41
C SER A 41 6.99 12.03 -10.89
N LYS A 42 6.75 11.98 -12.22
CA LYS A 42 5.71 11.13 -12.81
C LYS A 42 5.97 9.64 -12.58
N GLU A 43 7.23 9.20 -12.74
CA GLU A 43 7.62 7.81 -12.54
C GLU A 43 7.43 7.38 -11.08
N SER A 44 7.94 8.16 -10.13
CA SER A 44 7.81 7.87 -8.70
C SER A 44 6.35 7.89 -8.25
N ASN A 45 5.56 8.86 -8.71
CA ASN A 45 4.13 8.90 -8.40
C ASN A 45 3.37 7.72 -9.00
N SER A 46 3.70 7.28 -10.22
CA SER A 46 3.09 6.08 -10.82
C SER A 46 3.37 4.83 -9.99
N LEU A 47 4.61 4.67 -9.51
CA LEU A 47 4.97 3.58 -8.59
C LEU A 47 4.20 3.70 -7.27
N GLY A 48 4.13 4.90 -6.69
CA GLY A 48 3.35 5.17 -5.47
C GLY A 48 1.88 4.76 -5.61
N PHE A 49 1.24 5.11 -6.73
CA PHE A 49 -0.14 4.69 -7.02
C PHE A 49 -0.30 3.17 -7.18
N ARG A 50 0.67 2.48 -7.80
CA ARG A 50 0.64 1.01 -7.88
C ARG A 50 0.70 0.37 -6.49
N TRP A 51 1.61 0.84 -5.63
CA TRP A 51 1.72 0.36 -4.26
C TRP A 51 0.48 0.69 -3.42
N LEU A 52 -0.11 1.87 -3.62
CA LEU A 52 -1.36 2.26 -2.99
C LEU A 52 -2.51 1.35 -3.41
N PHE A 53 -2.57 0.96 -4.68
CA PHE A 53 -3.56 0.01 -5.18
C PHE A 53 -3.41 -1.37 -4.53
N TYR A 54 -2.18 -1.89 -4.43
CA TYR A 54 -1.91 -3.14 -3.72
C TYR A 54 -2.27 -3.04 -2.24
N ALA A 55 -1.96 -1.93 -1.58
CA ALA A 55 -2.36 -1.67 -0.20
C ALA A 55 -3.88 -1.71 -0.04
N GLY A 56 -4.63 -1.07 -0.95
CA GLY A 56 -6.09 -1.10 -0.96
C GLY A 56 -6.66 -2.52 -1.07
N ILE A 57 -6.10 -3.35 -1.96
CA ILE A 57 -6.51 -4.76 -2.10
C ILE A 57 -6.23 -5.55 -0.81
N LEU A 58 -5.03 -5.40 -0.24
CA LEU A 58 -4.64 -6.10 0.98
C LEU A 58 -5.54 -5.72 2.16
N LEU A 59 -5.91 -4.45 2.28
CA LEU A 59 -6.85 -3.98 3.30
C LEU A 59 -8.24 -4.57 3.09
N ALA A 60 -8.75 -4.53 1.85
CA ALA A 60 -10.06 -5.09 1.53
C ALA A 60 -10.12 -6.59 1.87
N LEU A 61 -9.11 -7.36 1.45
CA LEU A 61 -9.01 -8.78 1.78
C LEU A 61 -8.91 -9.00 3.30
N SER A 62 -8.07 -8.21 3.99
CA SER A 62 -7.94 -8.29 5.46
C SER A 62 -9.29 -8.14 6.16
N ILE A 63 -10.09 -7.16 5.74
CA ILE A 63 -11.43 -6.90 6.30
C ILE A 63 -12.37 -8.08 5.99
N VAL A 64 -12.40 -8.54 4.74
CA VAL A 64 -13.24 -9.68 4.33
C VAL A 64 -12.93 -10.93 5.16
N PHE A 65 -11.65 -11.29 5.30
CA PHE A 65 -11.23 -12.43 6.12
C PHE A 65 -11.51 -12.24 7.62
N SER A 66 -11.49 -11.00 8.13
CA SER A 66 -11.87 -10.73 9.52
C SER A 66 -13.38 -10.89 9.77
N LEU A 67 -14.22 -10.60 8.77
CA LEU A 67 -15.68 -10.68 8.88
C LEU A 67 -16.18 -12.12 8.67
N ILE A 68 -15.48 -12.91 7.86
CA ILE A 68 -15.82 -14.31 7.61
C ILE A 68 -15.31 -15.16 8.79
N LYS A 69 -16.24 -15.61 9.64
CA LYS A 69 -15.96 -16.45 10.82
C LYS A 69 -15.97 -17.95 10.46
N PHE A 70 -14.97 -18.43 9.72
CA PHE A 70 -14.64 -19.87 9.72
C PHE A 70 -13.98 -20.21 11.07
#